data_AF-A0A0V0SGP8-F1
#
_entry.id   AF-A0A0V0SGP8-F1
#
_cell.length_a   1.000
_cell.length_b   1.000
_cell.length_c   1.000
_cell.angle_alpha   90.00
_cell.angle_beta   90.00
_cell.angle_gamma   90.00
#
_symmetry.space_group_name_H-M   'P 1'
#
loop_
_entity.id
_entity.type
_entity.pdbx_description
1 polymer ?
#
loop_
_entity_poly.entity_id
_entity_poly.type
_entity_poly.pdbx_seq_one_letter_code
_entity_poly.pdbx_strand_id
1 'polypeptide(L)'
;MIQQHLSSRIFVLVVVVVLALICTTNGQLATYLDRAKQAENCMIWSSWGGCTWIRGPTREHRWNQPYFKQLSPLCQKSVFYSKLNVFFGKAIENVIQYLKTITLDEKPCGMCSYKQSCGYKCHRRKGDNRYVNRIFVAESLCDERDFNGESQQQACHTAYDALPKENDECQVWPNRAISMPNVTGDYRNIVNDFQMSNCIKTLDDNGKIICRCCCHPYHPHPKTFQCQA
;
A
#
# COMPACT_ATOMS: atom_id res chain seq x y z
N MET A 1 -10.06 -50.50 3.06
CA MET A 1 -8.89 -49.67 3.46
C MET A 1 -8.39 -48.74 2.32
N ILE A 2 -9.26 -48.29 1.40
CA ILE A 2 -8.89 -47.43 0.25
C ILE A 2 -9.50 -46.01 0.39
N GLN A 3 -10.58 -45.87 1.15
CA GLN A 3 -11.35 -44.63 1.28
C GLN A 3 -10.70 -43.58 2.21
N GLN A 4 -9.91 -44.01 3.19
CA GLN A 4 -9.19 -43.09 4.10
C GLN A 4 -7.99 -42.38 3.44
N HIS A 5 -7.31 -43.04 2.49
CA HIS A 5 -6.14 -42.46 1.82
C HIS A 5 -6.51 -41.37 0.81
N LEU A 6 -7.69 -41.45 0.18
CA LEU A 6 -8.16 -40.44 -0.78
C LEU A 6 -8.54 -39.13 -0.08
N SER A 7 -9.22 -39.21 1.07
CA SER A 7 -9.62 -38.05 1.87
C SER A 7 -8.42 -37.28 2.43
N SER A 8 -7.35 -37.98 2.84
CA SER A 8 -6.15 -37.36 3.39
C SER A 8 -5.35 -36.60 2.32
N ARG A 9 -5.26 -37.15 1.10
CA ARG A 9 -4.58 -36.47 -0.03
C ARG A 9 -5.32 -35.23 -0.51
N ILE A 10 -6.66 -35.27 -0.56
CA ILE A 10 -7.49 -34.10 -0.90
C ILE A 10 -7.34 -33.01 0.18
N PHE A 11 -7.36 -33.39 1.46
CA PHE A 11 -7.18 -32.43 2.55
C PHE A 11 -5.81 -31.76 2.53
N VAL A 12 -4.74 -32.51 2.25
CA VAL A 12 -3.39 -31.95 2.09
C VAL A 12 -3.31 -31.04 0.87
N LEU A 13 -3.91 -31.41 -0.27
CA LEU A 13 -3.97 -30.55 -1.46
C LEU A 13 -4.76 -29.26 -1.21
N VAL A 14 -5.89 -29.32 -0.51
CA VAL A 14 -6.68 -28.13 -0.14
C VAL A 14 -5.88 -27.23 0.81
N VAL A 15 -5.21 -27.78 1.83
CA VAL A 15 -4.37 -27.00 2.75
C VAL A 15 -3.17 -26.38 2.03
N VAL A 16 -2.54 -27.10 1.10
CA VAL A 16 -1.41 -26.58 0.30
C VAL A 16 -1.87 -25.51 -0.69
N VAL A 17 -3.05 -25.65 -1.32
CA VAL A 17 -3.63 -24.64 -2.21
C VAL A 17 -4.06 -23.39 -1.42
N VAL A 18 -4.64 -23.55 -0.23
CA VAL A 18 -5.00 -22.43 0.66
C VAL A 18 -3.75 -21.72 1.19
N LEU A 19 -2.66 -22.45 1.46
CA LEU A 19 -1.38 -21.84 1.88
C LEU A 19 -0.62 -21.20 0.70
N ALA A 20 -0.76 -21.73 -0.53
CA ALA A 20 -0.15 -21.17 -1.73
C ALA A 20 -0.87 -19.93 -2.26
N LEU A 21 -2.14 -19.72 -1.89
CA LEU A 21 -2.92 -18.52 -2.24
C LEU A 21 -2.58 -17.30 -1.39
N ILE A 22 -1.73 -17.42 -0.36
CA ILE A 22 -1.26 -16.26 0.43
C ILE A 22 0.05 -15.73 -0.17
N CYS A 23 0.03 -15.45 -1.47
CA CYS A 23 0.97 -14.47 -2.03
C CYS A 23 0.34 -13.09 -1.84
N THR A 24 0.29 -12.63 -0.58
CA THR A 24 0.10 -11.20 -0.30
C THR A 24 1.39 -10.52 -0.73
N THR A 25 1.51 -10.18 -2.01
CA THR A 25 2.20 -8.94 -2.36
C THR A 25 1.56 -7.85 -1.48
N ASN A 26 2.31 -6.89 -0.98
CA ASN A 26 1.75 -5.88 -0.09
C ASN A 26 1.78 -4.55 -0.84
N GLY A 27 0.64 -3.84 -0.90
CA GLY A 27 0.51 -2.59 -1.65
C GLY A 27 1.19 -1.38 -1.02
N GLN A 28 1.96 -1.55 0.07
CA GLN A 28 2.65 -0.46 0.78
C GLN A 28 4.17 -0.62 0.77
N LEU A 29 4.88 0.50 0.74
CA LEU A 29 6.31 0.57 0.43
C LEU A 29 7.21 -0.17 1.44
N ALA A 30 6.93 -0.06 2.74
CA ALA A 30 7.71 -0.80 3.73
C ALA A 30 7.31 -2.28 3.75
N THR A 31 6.01 -2.55 3.63
CA THR A 31 5.44 -3.92 3.62
C THR A 31 5.83 -4.72 2.36
N TYR A 32 6.24 -4.04 1.29
CA TYR A 32 6.84 -4.65 0.10
C TYR A 32 8.25 -5.19 0.36
N LEU A 33 9.04 -4.49 1.18
CA LEU A 33 10.44 -4.82 1.44
C LEU A 33 10.63 -5.73 2.67
N ASP A 34 9.70 -5.70 3.61
CA ASP A 34 9.71 -6.48 4.84
C ASP A 34 8.25 -6.70 5.30
N ARG A 35 7.98 -7.48 6.35
CA ARG A 35 6.63 -7.58 6.93
C ARG A 35 6.17 -6.28 7.60
N ALA A 36 7.09 -5.32 7.79
CA ALA A 36 6.86 -4.01 8.37
C ALA A 36 6.03 -4.06 9.68
N LYS A 37 6.41 -4.95 10.60
CA LYS A 37 5.81 -5.01 11.95
C LYS A 37 6.78 -4.52 13.01
N GLN A 38 6.28 -3.96 14.09
CA GLN A 38 7.11 -3.72 15.27
C GLN A 38 7.70 -5.06 15.74
N ALA A 39 8.98 -5.07 16.06
CA ALA A 39 9.74 -6.27 16.36
C ALA A 39 10.72 -6.02 17.51
N GLU A 40 11.05 -7.08 18.23
CA GLU A 40 11.87 -7.00 19.45
C GLU A 40 13.35 -6.69 19.17
N ASN A 41 13.77 -6.71 17.90
CA ASN A 41 15.12 -6.34 17.50
C ASN A 41 15.38 -4.82 17.50
N CYS A 42 14.45 -4.04 18.06
CA CYS A 42 14.56 -2.61 18.31
C CYS A 42 14.34 -2.35 19.79
N MET A 43 15.19 -1.52 20.40
CA MET A 43 15.08 -1.17 21.81
C MET A 43 13.74 -0.48 22.11
N ILE A 44 13.34 0.45 21.23
CA ILE A 44 12.11 1.24 21.35
C ILE A 44 11.53 1.45 19.96
N TRP A 45 10.20 1.47 19.88
CA TRP A 45 9.45 1.94 18.71
C TRP A 45 8.81 3.28 19.01
N SER A 46 8.77 4.18 18.03
CA SER A 46 7.98 5.41 18.17
C SER A 46 6.49 5.09 18.34
N SER A 47 5.73 6.02 18.90
CA SER A 47 4.28 6.00 18.72
C SER A 47 3.93 5.99 17.23
N TRP A 48 2.73 5.50 16.92
CA TRP A 48 2.17 5.59 15.57
C TRP A 48 2.00 7.06 15.18
N GLY A 49 2.52 7.43 14.01
CA GLY A 49 2.30 8.75 13.42
C GLY A 49 0.87 8.91 12.90
N GLY A 50 0.59 10.07 12.31
CA GLY A 50 -0.67 10.30 11.60
C GLY A 50 -0.70 9.56 10.26
N CYS A 51 -1.90 9.14 9.84
CA CYS A 51 -2.15 8.45 8.58
C CYS A 51 -1.72 9.22 7.34
N THR A 52 -0.93 8.63 6.46
CA THR A 52 -0.55 9.27 5.20
C THR A 52 -1.69 9.19 4.19
N TRP A 53 -1.91 10.27 3.46
CA TRP A 53 -2.88 10.29 2.37
C TRP A 53 -2.42 11.21 1.25
N ILE A 54 -2.97 11.01 0.05
CA ILE A 54 -2.50 11.68 -1.16
C ILE A 54 -3.25 12.99 -1.44
N ARG A 55 -4.48 13.19 -0.98
CA ARG A 55 -5.27 14.38 -1.33
C ARG A 55 -6.02 14.89 -0.10
N GLY A 56 -5.90 16.17 0.22
CA GLY A 56 -6.61 16.78 1.35
C GLY A 56 -7.68 17.79 0.92
N PRO A 57 -8.68 18.06 1.78
CA PRO A 57 -9.85 18.90 1.47
C PRO A 57 -9.53 20.39 1.28
N THR A 58 -8.39 20.86 1.81
CA THR A 58 -7.95 22.25 1.68
C THR A 58 -6.50 22.29 1.23
N ARG A 59 -6.09 23.36 0.54
CA ARG A 59 -4.73 23.51 0.02
C ARG A 59 -3.66 23.34 1.10
N GLU A 60 -3.92 23.80 2.31
CA GLU A 60 -3.00 23.77 3.46
C GLU A 60 -3.05 22.45 4.23
N HIS A 61 -3.99 21.54 3.90
CA HIS A 61 -4.14 20.27 4.59
C HIS A 61 -2.84 19.45 4.53
N ARG A 62 -2.49 18.77 5.64
CA ARG A 62 -1.22 18.03 5.73
C ARG A 62 -1.06 16.95 4.66
N TRP A 63 -2.16 16.37 4.17
CA TRP A 63 -2.15 15.37 3.10
C TRP A 63 -1.75 15.92 1.74
N ASN A 64 -1.80 17.24 1.56
CA ASN A 64 -1.30 17.89 0.36
C ASN A 64 0.22 18.12 0.41
N GLN A 65 0.86 17.94 1.56
CA GLN A 65 2.32 17.96 1.69
C GLN A 65 2.98 16.75 1.01
N PRO A 66 4.25 16.86 0.59
CA PRO A 66 5.04 15.73 0.10
C PRO A 66 4.99 14.53 1.04
N TYR A 67 4.97 13.31 0.48
CA TYR A 67 4.76 12.06 1.25
C TYR A 67 5.64 11.97 2.50
N PHE A 68 6.95 12.19 2.35
CA PHE A 68 7.90 12.10 3.47
C PHE A 68 7.66 13.14 4.57
N LYS A 69 7.10 14.32 4.26
CA LYS A 69 6.76 15.33 5.26
C LYS A 69 5.53 14.97 6.09
N GLN A 70 4.71 14.02 5.62
CA GLN A 70 3.55 13.54 6.37
C GLN A 70 3.92 12.55 7.48
N LEU A 71 5.12 11.95 7.41
CA LEU A 71 5.63 10.99 8.40
C LEU A 71 5.94 11.69 9.73
N SER A 72 5.96 10.94 10.83
CA SER A 72 6.39 11.48 12.13
C SER A 72 7.85 11.95 12.09
N PRO A 73 8.28 12.92 12.92
CA PRO A 73 9.66 13.41 12.91
C PRO A 73 10.73 12.32 13.12
N LEU A 74 10.41 11.30 13.92
CA LEU A 74 11.30 10.15 14.12
C LEU A 74 11.38 9.29 12.85
N CYS A 75 10.25 9.06 12.18
CA CYS A 75 10.24 8.32 10.92
C CYS A 75 10.95 9.06 9.79
N GLN A 76 10.80 10.38 9.69
CA GLN A 76 11.53 11.20 8.72
C GLN A 76 13.05 11.06 8.84
N LYS A 77 13.54 10.90 10.08
CA LYS A 77 14.97 10.74 10.40
C LYS A 77 15.42 9.27 10.45
N SER A 78 14.50 8.32 10.29
CA SER A 78 14.83 6.89 10.30
C SER A 78 15.78 6.55 9.13
N VAL A 79 16.66 5.58 9.33
CA VAL A 79 17.64 5.18 8.29
C VAL A 79 16.93 4.75 7.00
N PHE A 80 15.76 4.12 7.10
CA PHE A 80 14.99 3.68 5.93
C PHE A 80 14.43 4.86 5.14
N TYR A 81 13.53 5.66 5.74
CA TYR A 81 12.86 6.74 5.01
C TYR A 81 13.82 7.87 4.62
N SER A 82 14.85 8.17 5.44
CA SER A 82 15.84 9.19 5.07
C SER A 82 16.61 8.78 3.81
N LYS A 83 17.10 7.54 3.73
CA LYS A 83 17.76 7.02 2.53
C LYS A 83 16.81 6.96 1.34
N LEU A 84 15.60 6.45 1.55
CA LEU A 84 14.58 6.35 0.51
C LEU A 84 14.26 7.72 -0.09
N ASN A 85 14.15 8.76 0.74
CA ASN A 85 13.94 10.12 0.30
C ASN A 85 15.17 10.68 -0.45
N VAL A 86 16.38 10.45 0.05
CA VAL A 86 17.62 10.91 -0.62
C VAL A 86 17.78 10.30 -2.01
N PHE A 87 17.56 9.00 -2.16
CA PHE A 87 17.81 8.30 -3.43
C PHE A 87 16.61 8.36 -4.39
N PHE A 88 15.40 8.18 -3.87
CA PHE A 88 14.18 8.00 -4.67
C PHE A 88 13.10 9.05 -4.39
N GLY A 89 13.36 10.06 -3.57
CA GLY A 89 12.36 11.03 -3.13
C GLY A 89 11.66 11.74 -4.30
N LYS A 90 12.41 12.13 -5.33
CA LYS A 90 11.83 12.76 -6.52
C LYS A 90 10.95 11.80 -7.34
N ALA A 91 11.34 10.54 -7.46
CA ALA A 91 10.54 9.52 -8.14
C ALA A 91 9.22 9.26 -7.39
N ILE A 92 9.30 9.09 -6.07
CA ILE A 92 8.12 8.88 -5.21
C ILE A 92 7.19 10.10 -5.28
N GLU A 93 7.73 11.32 -5.24
CA GLU A 93 6.90 12.53 -5.37
C GLU A 93 6.20 12.60 -6.73
N ASN A 94 6.86 12.22 -7.83
CA ASN A 94 6.23 12.18 -9.14
C ASN A 94 5.10 11.13 -9.20
N VAL A 95 5.29 9.96 -8.57
CA VAL A 95 4.24 8.93 -8.46
C VAL A 95 3.07 9.44 -7.62
N ILE A 96 3.33 10.03 -6.45
CA ILE A 96 2.27 10.60 -5.58
C ILE A 96 1.52 11.72 -6.30
N GLN A 97 2.22 12.57 -7.07
CA GLN A 97 1.60 13.63 -7.84
C GLN A 97 0.71 13.07 -8.95
N TYR A 98 1.11 11.99 -9.62
CA TYR A 98 0.24 11.28 -10.56
C TYR A 98 -0.99 10.71 -9.86
N LEU A 99 -0.83 9.98 -8.74
CA LEU A 99 -1.95 9.43 -7.99
C LEU A 99 -2.95 10.53 -7.56
N LYS A 100 -2.43 11.67 -7.10
CA LYS A 100 -3.24 12.87 -6.80
C LYS A 100 -4.10 13.36 -7.96
N THR A 101 -3.60 13.25 -9.19
CA THR A 101 -4.32 13.73 -10.40
C THR A 101 -5.43 12.79 -10.86
N ILE A 102 -5.31 11.50 -10.56
CA ILE A 102 -6.30 10.50 -10.98
C ILE A 102 -7.31 10.18 -9.87
N THR A 103 -6.96 10.36 -8.59
CA THR A 103 -7.87 10.13 -7.47
C THR A 103 -8.82 11.30 -7.28
N LEU A 104 -10.11 11.01 -7.29
CA LEU A 104 -11.17 12.01 -7.14
C LEU A 104 -11.50 12.28 -5.66
N ASP A 105 -11.25 11.32 -4.77
CA ASP A 105 -11.59 11.43 -3.34
C ASP A 105 -10.59 12.30 -2.57
N GLU A 106 -11.12 13.21 -1.76
CA GLU A 106 -10.34 14.04 -0.82
C GLU A 106 -10.21 13.39 0.56
N LYS A 107 -11.01 12.35 0.82
CA LYS A 107 -10.97 11.57 2.05
C LYS A 107 -10.25 10.24 1.82
N PRO A 108 -9.62 9.66 2.85
CA PRO A 108 -9.08 8.31 2.81
C PRO A 108 -10.11 7.29 2.36
N CYS A 109 -9.71 6.44 1.41
CA CYS A 109 -10.54 5.42 0.80
C CYS A 109 -9.69 4.21 0.41
N GLY A 110 -10.33 3.16 -0.07
CA GLY A 110 -9.66 2.05 -0.73
C GLY A 110 -8.79 1.20 0.18
N MET A 111 -8.85 1.36 1.51
CA MET A 111 -7.88 0.75 2.43
C MET A 111 -6.43 1.11 2.07
N CYS A 112 -6.21 2.33 1.58
CA CYS A 112 -4.94 2.80 1.04
C CYS A 112 -4.11 3.65 2.03
N SER A 113 -4.69 4.08 3.15
CA SER A 113 -4.05 4.97 4.12
C SER A 113 -3.44 4.20 5.28
N TYR A 114 -2.17 4.47 5.55
CA TYR A 114 -1.37 3.78 6.57
C TYR A 114 -0.65 4.79 7.47
N LYS A 115 -0.41 4.38 8.72
CA LYS A 115 0.42 5.09 9.68
C LYS A 115 1.70 4.32 9.95
N GLN A 116 2.77 5.06 10.26
CA GLN A 116 4.10 4.51 10.43
C GLN A 116 4.57 4.64 11.88
N SER A 117 5.32 3.64 12.32
CA SER A 117 6.11 3.66 13.55
C SER A 117 7.54 3.25 13.22
N CYS A 118 8.53 3.94 13.79
CA CYS A 118 9.93 3.71 13.44
C CYS A 118 10.76 3.30 14.66
N GLY A 119 11.61 2.30 14.45
CA GLY A 119 12.44 1.71 15.49
C GLY A 119 13.68 2.55 15.77
N TYR A 120 14.09 2.56 17.04
CA TYR A 120 15.30 3.21 17.52
C TYR A 120 16.24 2.19 18.17
N LYS A 121 17.55 2.39 17.97
CA LYS A 121 18.62 1.47 18.43
C LYS A 121 18.31 0.00 18.06
N CYS A 122 18.05 -0.24 16.79
CA CYS A 122 17.74 -1.57 16.27
C CYS A 122 18.98 -2.34 15.81
N HIS A 123 18.90 -3.67 15.86
CA HIS A 123 19.94 -4.58 15.37
C HIS A 123 19.40 -5.56 14.34
N ARG A 124 20.27 -6.02 13.44
CA ARG A 124 19.91 -6.98 12.36
C ARG A 124 20.15 -8.45 12.72
N ARG A 125 20.62 -8.74 13.93
CA ARG A 125 20.97 -10.11 14.34
C ARG A 125 19.71 -10.95 14.56
N LYS A 126 19.67 -12.14 13.96
CA LYS A 126 18.77 -13.24 14.33
C LYS A 126 19.42 -13.96 15.51
N GLY A 127 19.06 -13.58 16.73
CA GLY A 127 19.49 -14.30 17.94
C GLY A 127 18.63 -15.54 18.20
N ASP A 128 17.38 -15.50 17.78
CA ASP A 128 16.39 -16.56 17.92
C ASP A 128 15.56 -16.72 16.63
N ASN A 129 14.53 -17.56 16.68
CA ASN A 129 13.57 -17.75 15.59
C ASN A 129 12.49 -16.65 15.52
N ARG A 130 12.59 -15.56 16.28
CA ARG A 130 11.62 -14.47 16.21
C ARG A 130 11.84 -13.65 14.95
N TYR A 131 10.77 -12.99 14.53
CA TYR A 131 10.81 -12.08 13.39
C TYR A 131 11.73 -10.88 13.69
N VAL A 132 12.60 -10.56 12.72
CA VAL A 132 13.52 -9.42 12.77
C VAL A 132 13.08 -8.43 11.69
N ASN A 133 12.65 -7.24 12.08
CA ASN A 133 12.36 -6.17 11.13
C ASN A 133 13.68 -5.55 10.65
N ARG A 134 13.99 -5.68 9.36
CA ARG A 134 15.29 -5.27 8.79
C ARG A 134 15.36 -3.82 8.34
N ILE A 135 14.18 -3.22 8.15
CA ILE A 135 14.02 -1.83 7.69
C ILE A 135 13.74 -0.87 8.84
N PHE A 136 13.48 -1.39 10.05
CA PHE A 136 13.22 -0.62 11.27
C PHE A 136 12.03 0.32 11.14
N VAL A 137 11.05 -0.08 10.34
CA VAL A 137 9.81 0.63 10.07
C VAL A 137 8.66 -0.36 10.18
N ALA A 138 7.63 0.04 10.90
CA ALA A 138 6.37 -0.65 10.98
C ALA A 138 5.27 0.18 10.32
N GLU A 139 4.37 -0.50 9.61
CA GLU A 139 3.19 0.09 8.98
C GLU A 139 1.94 -0.54 9.59
N SER A 140 0.91 0.27 9.79
CA SER A 140 -0.42 -0.19 10.17
C SER A 140 -1.43 0.49 9.29
N LEU A 141 -2.42 -0.26 8.81
CA LEU A 141 -3.59 0.32 8.17
C LEU A 141 -4.26 1.28 9.17
N CYS A 142 -4.74 2.40 8.66
CA CYS A 142 -5.53 3.33 9.45
C CYS A 142 -6.98 2.87 9.57
N ASP A 143 -7.59 3.13 10.71
CA ASP A 143 -8.98 2.77 10.97
C ASP A 143 -9.80 3.98 11.41
N GLU A 144 -11.08 3.74 11.73
CA GLU A 144 -12.02 4.78 12.12
C GLU A 144 -11.52 5.65 13.28
N ARG A 145 -10.72 5.09 14.20
CA ARG A 145 -10.15 5.85 15.33
C ARG A 145 -9.12 6.87 14.86
N ASP A 146 -8.47 6.63 13.74
CA ASP A 146 -7.50 7.55 13.14
C ASP A 146 -8.17 8.67 12.33
N PHE A 147 -9.45 8.50 11.98
CA PHE A 147 -10.23 9.40 11.12
C PHE A 147 -11.51 9.91 11.80
N ASN A 148 -11.52 10.05 13.12
CA ASN A 148 -12.66 10.60 13.89
C ASN A 148 -14.00 9.89 13.62
N GLY A 149 -13.97 8.57 13.43
CA GLY A 149 -15.14 7.74 13.14
C GLY A 149 -15.38 7.47 11.65
N GLU A 150 -14.64 8.09 10.74
CA GLU A 150 -14.79 7.83 9.30
C GLU A 150 -14.01 6.60 8.85
N SER A 151 -14.62 5.76 8.01
CA SER A 151 -13.97 4.57 7.45
C SER A 151 -13.36 4.83 6.08
N GLN A 152 -12.20 4.24 5.82
CA GLN A 152 -11.59 4.19 4.50
C GLN A 152 -11.94 2.92 3.70
N GLN A 153 -12.93 2.14 4.16
CA GLN A 153 -13.29 0.85 3.55
C GLN A 153 -13.93 0.99 2.16
N GLN A 154 -14.52 2.14 1.84
CA GLN A 154 -15.12 2.35 0.53
C GLN A 154 -14.02 2.50 -0.54
N ALA A 155 -14.16 1.81 -1.67
CA ALA A 155 -13.23 1.91 -2.80
C ALA A 155 -13.18 3.33 -3.36
N CYS A 156 -11.96 3.77 -3.64
CA CYS A 156 -11.67 5.09 -4.20
C CYS A 156 -12.22 5.24 -5.61
N HIS A 157 -12.73 6.42 -5.93
CA HIS A 157 -13.06 6.87 -7.27
C HIS A 157 -11.80 7.36 -7.97
N THR A 158 -11.51 6.77 -9.13
CA THR A 158 -10.40 7.15 -9.99
C THR A 158 -10.92 7.58 -11.35
N ALA A 159 -10.42 8.72 -11.84
CA ALA A 159 -10.75 9.32 -13.12
C ALA A 159 -10.27 8.43 -14.28
N TYR A 160 -11.20 7.70 -14.91
CA TYR A 160 -10.86 6.75 -15.97
C TYR A 160 -10.15 7.41 -17.15
N ASP A 161 -10.58 8.61 -17.54
CA ASP A 161 -10.03 9.44 -18.61
C ASP A 161 -8.56 9.84 -18.39
N ALA A 162 -8.11 9.94 -17.14
CA ALA A 162 -6.73 10.29 -16.78
C ALA A 162 -5.79 9.07 -16.67
N LEU A 163 -6.29 7.85 -16.82
CA LEU A 163 -5.47 6.63 -16.79
C LEU A 163 -4.76 6.36 -18.13
N PRO A 164 -3.61 5.66 -18.12
CA PRO A 164 -2.99 5.14 -19.33
C PRO A 164 -3.99 4.30 -20.14
N LYS A 165 -4.12 4.59 -21.44
CA LYS A 165 -5.10 3.94 -22.33
C LYS A 165 -4.58 2.70 -23.04
N GLU A 166 -3.58 2.02 -22.47
CA GLU A 166 -2.91 0.91 -23.14
C GLU A 166 -3.88 -0.27 -23.39
N ASN A 167 -4.84 -0.54 -22.49
CA ASN A 167 -5.73 -1.72 -22.58
C ASN A 167 -7.24 -1.45 -22.30
N ASP A 168 -7.71 -0.20 -22.27
CA ASP A 168 -9.09 0.18 -21.83
C ASP A 168 -9.48 -0.28 -20.40
N GLU A 169 -8.49 -0.70 -19.61
CA GLU A 169 -8.62 -1.20 -18.24
C GLU A 169 -8.48 -0.10 -17.19
N CYS A 170 -8.97 -0.37 -15.98
CA CYS A 170 -8.73 0.45 -14.80
C CYS A 170 -7.32 0.22 -14.21
N GLN A 171 -6.29 0.32 -15.05
CA GLN A 171 -4.90 0.16 -14.62
C GLN A 171 -4.36 1.48 -14.06
N VAL A 172 -4.30 1.57 -12.73
CA VAL A 172 -3.70 2.71 -12.02
C VAL A 172 -2.18 2.66 -12.06
N TRP A 173 -1.60 1.46 -12.14
CA TRP A 173 -0.15 1.27 -12.12
C TRP A 173 0.22 0.01 -12.93
N PRO A 174 1.36 -0.01 -13.64
CA PRO A 174 2.31 1.08 -13.84
C PRO A 174 1.83 2.12 -14.85
N ASN A 175 2.37 3.34 -14.74
CA ASN A 175 2.27 4.37 -15.78
C ASN A 175 3.67 4.75 -16.26
N ARG A 176 4.03 4.30 -17.46
CA ARG A 176 5.37 4.44 -18.03
C ARG A 176 5.73 5.88 -18.39
N ALA A 177 4.74 6.78 -18.52
CA ALA A 177 4.96 8.20 -18.79
C ALA A 177 5.52 8.94 -17.55
N ILE A 178 5.42 8.36 -16.35
CA ILE A 178 5.95 8.99 -15.13
C ILE A 178 7.47 8.88 -15.10
N SER A 179 8.13 10.04 -15.00
CA SER A 179 9.56 10.11 -14.76
C SER A 179 9.89 9.62 -13.35
N MET A 180 10.78 8.62 -13.26
CA MET A 180 11.29 8.11 -11.98
C MET A 180 12.82 8.15 -12.00
N PRO A 181 13.43 9.33 -11.73
CA PRO A 181 14.88 9.45 -11.70
C PRO A 181 15.48 8.51 -10.64
N ASN A 182 16.69 8.02 -10.90
CA ASN A 182 17.43 7.06 -10.06
C ASN A 182 16.80 5.67 -9.92
N VAL A 183 15.60 5.43 -10.47
CA VAL A 183 14.97 4.10 -10.54
C VAL A 183 15.32 3.48 -11.89
N THR A 184 16.45 2.75 -11.93
CA THR A 184 17.01 2.15 -13.15
C THR A 184 17.21 0.65 -12.99
N GLY A 185 17.44 -0.04 -14.13
CA GLY A 185 17.72 -1.49 -14.15
C GLY A 185 16.65 -2.31 -13.44
N ASP A 186 17.08 -3.23 -12.58
CA ASP A 186 16.19 -4.13 -11.84
C ASP A 186 15.20 -3.41 -10.94
N TYR A 187 15.58 -2.26 -10.36
CA TYR A 187 14.65 -1.46 -9.55
C TYR A 187 13.47 -0.96 -10.37
N ARG A 188 13.67 -0.65 -11.66
CA ARG A 188 12.59 -0.23 -12.55
C ARG A 188 11.62 -1.37 -12.82
N ASN A 189 12.12 -2.59 -13.01
CA ASN A 189 11.28 -3.78 -13.21
C ASN A 189 10.45 -4.09 -11.96
N ILE A 190 11.11 -4.14 -10.80
CA ILE A 190 10.49 -4.31 -9.49
C ILE A 190 9.35 -3.30 -9.27
N VAL A 191 9.62 -2.02 -9.56
CA VAL A 191 8.64 -0.94 -9.39
C VAL A 191 7.50 -1.05 -10.39
N ASN A 192 7.75 -1.43 -11.65
CA ASN A 192 6.68 -1.63 -12.64
C ASN A 192 5.78 -2.83 -12.31
N ASP A 193 6.34 -3.90 -11.74
CA ASP A 193 5.62 -5.12 -11.36
C ASP A 193 4.84 -4.98 -10.04
N PHE A 194 4.98 -3.83 -9.37
CA PHE A 194 4.32 -3.58 -8.10
C PHE A 194 2.81 -3.45 -8.25
N GLN A 195 2.05 -4.38 -7.68
CA GLN A 195 0.58 -4.28 -7.66
C GLN A 195 0.13 -3.29 -6.57
N MET A 196 -0.16 -2.04 -6.97
CA MET A 196 -0.61 -0.99 -6.06
C MET A 196 -2.06 -1.19 -5.61
N SER A 197 -2.95 -1.51 -6.56
CA SER A 197 -4.38 -1.53 -6.33
C SER A 197 -5.09 -2.52 -7.24
N ASN A 198 -6.27 -2.94 -6.80
CA ASN A 198 -7.24 -3.70 -7.55
C ASN A 198 -8.41 -2.79 -7.89
N CYS A 199 -8.79 -2.73 -9.16
CA CYS A 199 -9.79 -1.79 -9.64
C CYS A 199 -10.84 -2.46 -10.52
N ILE A 200 -12.06 -1.93 -10.48
CA ILE A 200 -13.14 -2.29 -11.39
C ILE A 200 -13.68 -1.06 -12.10
N LYS A 201 -14.05 -1.23 -13.37
CA LYS A 201 -14.65 -0.20 -14.22
C LYS A 201 -16.15 -0.14 -13.92
N THR A 202 -16.69 1.06 -13.71
CA THR A 202 -18.12 1.30 -13.47
C THR A 202 -18.54 2.65 -14.04
N LEU A 203 -19.84 2.95 -13.97
CA LEU A 203 -20.39 4.28 -14.19
C LEU A 203 -20.60 4.99 -12.85
N ASP A 204 -20.41 6.31 -12.82
CA ASP A 204 -20.87 7.17 -11.75
C ASP A 204 -22.37 7.54 -11.93
N ASP A 205 -22.90 8.34 -11.01
CA ASP A 205 -24.31 8.76 -11.02
C ASP A 205 -24.69 9.59 -12.26
N ASN A 206 -23.71 10.16 -12.98
CA ASN A 206 -23.90 10.95 -14.19
C ASN A 206 -23.67 10.11 -15.47
N GLY A 207 -23.44 8.81 -15.35
CA GLY A 207 -23.12 7.94 -16.48
C GLY A 207 -21.68 8.10 -17.01
N LYS A 208 -20.79 8.78 -16.29
CA LYS A 208 -19.36 8.87 -16.64
C LYS A 208 -18.66 7.59 -16.21
N ILE A 209 -17.81 7.05 -17.08
CA ILE A 209 -16.95 5.92 -16.73
C ILE A 209 -15.93 6.35 -15.68
N ILE A 210 -15.88 5.61 -14.57
CA ILE A 210 -14.92 5.76 -13.48
C ILE A 210 -14.35 4.40 -13.09
N CYS A 211 -13.26 4.42 -12.32
CA CYS A 211 -12.69 3.23 -11.72
C CYS A 211 -12.91 3.24 -10.21
N ARG A 212 -13.31 2.11 -9.63
CA ARG A 212 -13.39 1.89 -8.18
C ARG A 212 -12.22 1.05 -7.75
N CYS A 213 -11.34 1.59 -6.91
CA CYS A 213 -10.06 0.98 -6.58
C CYS A 213 -9.89 0.76 -5.07
N CYS A 214 -9.36 -0.41 -4.72
CA CYS A 214 -8.87 -0.74 -3.38
C CYS A 214 -7.37 -1.00 -3.46
N CYS A 215 -6.59 -0.53 -2.49
CA CYS A 215 -5.19 -0.86 -2.41
C CYS A 215 -4.99 -2.33 -2.11
N HIS A 216 -3.98 -2.90 -2.74
CA HIS A 216 -3.65 -4.29 -2.58
C HIS A 216 -3.27 -4.59 -1.10
N PRO A 217 -3.78 -5.68 -0.48
CA PRO A 217 -4.42 -6.84 -1.10
C PRO A 217 -5.94 -6.76 -1.26
N TYR A 218 -6.57 -5.64 -0.93
CA TYR A 218 -8.02 -5.55 -0.96
C TYR A 218 -8.56 -5.43 -2.38
N HIS A 219 -9.73 -6.02 -2.61
CA HIS A 219 -10.50 -5.96 -3.84
C HIS A 219 -11.84 -5.23 -3.63
N PRO A 220 -12.27 -4.40 -4.58
CA PRO A 220 -13.58 -3.75 -4.52
C PRO A 220 -14.67 -4.78 -4.78
N HIS A 221 -15.64 -4.89 -3.87
CA HIS A 221 -16.83 -5.69 -4.10
C HIS A 221 -17.66 -5.09 -5.26
N PRO A 222 -18.10 -5.88 -6.26
CA PRO A 222 -18.63 -5.35 -7.52
C PRO A 222 -19.96 -4.58 -7.41
N LYS A 223 -20.70 -4.74 -6.30
CA LYS A 223 -21.99 -4.08 -6.09
C LYS A 223 -21.97 -2.97 -5.04
N THR A 224 -21.20 -3.18 -3.97
CA THR A 224 -21.16 -2.26 -2.82
C THR A 224 -19.96 -1.34 -2.88
N PHE A 225 -18.95 -1.70 -3.68
CA PHE A 225 -17.66 -1.04 -3.76
C PHE A 225 -16.93 -0.95 -2.42
N GLN A 226 -17.27 -1.80 -1.44
CA GLN A 226 -16.48 -1.94 -0.22
C GLN A 226 -15.26 -2.82 -0.50
N CYS A 227 -14.14 -2.47 0.11
CA CYS A 227 -12.89 -3.20 0.02
C CYS A 227 -12.91 -4.45 0.91
N GLN A 228 -12.58 -5.60 0.32
CA GLN A 228 -12.54 -6.91 0.97
C GLN A 228 -11.20 -7.57 0.68
N ALA A 229 -10.61 -8.24 1.67
CA ALA A 229 -9.36 -8.97 1.52
C ALA A 229 -9.60 -10.35 0.90
#